data_AF-A0A178MRY3-F1
#
_entry.id   AF-A0A178MRY3-F1
#
_cell.length_a   1.000
_cell.length_b   1.000
_cell.length_c   1.000
_cell.angle_alpha   90.00
_cell.angle_beta   90.00
_cell.angle_gamma   90.00
#
_symmetry.space_group_name_H-M   'P 1'
#
loop_
_entity.id
_entity.type
_entity.pdbx_description
1 polymer ?
#
loop_
_entity_poly.entity_id
_entity_poly.type
_entity_poly.pdbx_seq_one_letter_code
_entity_poly.pdbx_strand_id
1 'polypeptide(L)'
;MRFLITALTLAGAALALATEARADSRAVTTLGTGLPQPGASFEDVRGMTLADGQRLICDSDPDKPRLEQPKFMDPPSARGPVRIRRCAVFAPGEGERWRLGHIPSLAGPSRLWLVFVEQGIGGRFRLAQLSLWAKRESWDKVARSLGDSLGAGMATDRLLSWQDDQFETTMFMDEKYPDEFAVSVGDIRLRRLMRSPGTIQRTE
;
A
#
# COMPACT_ATOMS: atom_id res chain seq x y z
N MET A 1 36.62 -8.37 -64.33
CA MET A 1 36.19 -7.59 -63.12
C MET A 1 35.68 -8.62 -62.13
N ARG A 2 36.41 -9.11 -61.10
CA ARG A 2 36.95 -8.45 -59.90
C ARG A 2 35.97 -7.42 -59.33
N PHE A 3 35.34 -7.73 -58.18
CA PHE A 3 35.43 -6.99 -56.90
C PHE A 3 34.57 -7.67 -55.78
N LEU A 4 35.25 -8.03 -54.67
CA LEU A 4 34.90 -8.08 -53.22
C LEU A 4 33.55 -8.67 -52.74
N ILE A 5 33.44 -9.68 -51.85
CA ILE A 5 33.91 -9.93 -50.46
C ILE A 5 33.44 -8.88 -49.41
N THR A 6 32.76 -9.38 -48.36
CA THR A 6 32.59 -8.84 -46.98
C THR A 6 31.66 -7.61 -46.83
N ALA A 7 30.80 -7.46 -45.82
CA ALA A 7 30.92 -7.91 -44.44
C ALA A 7 29.61 -7.74 -43.62
N LEU A 8 29.63 -8.42 -42.47
CA LEU A 8 29.16 -7.97 -41.16
C LEU A 8 27.64 -7.79 -40.89
N THR A 9 27.12 -8.83 -40.23
CA THR A 9 26.39 -8.74 -38.95
C THR A 9 26.44 -7.38 -38.27
N LEU A 10 25.26 -6.76 -38.07
CA LEU A 10 25.05 -5.79 -37.02
C LEU A 10 23.94 -6.29 -36.10
N ALA A 11 24.41 -6.68 -34.92
CA ALA A 11 23.63 -6.91 -33.73
C ALA A 11 22.80 -5.67 -33.38
N GLY A 12 21.54 -5.89 -33.08
CA GLY A 12 20.67 -4.92 -32.43
C GLY A 12 19.82 -5.65 -31.41
N ALA A 13 20.46 -6.31 -30.45
CA ALA A 13 19.79 -6.74 -29.24
C ALA A 13 19.33 -5.48 -28.51
N ALA A 14 18.14 -4.99 -28.86
CA ALA A 14 17.38 -4.09 -28.02
C ALA A 14 16.97 -4.90 -26.79
N LEU A 15 17.91 -5.03 -25.84
CA LEU A 15 17.58 -5.19 -24.44
C LEU A 15 16.75 -3.96 -24.09
N ALA A 16 15.44 -4.08 -24.31
CA ALA A 16 14.46 -3.28 -23.63
C ALA A 16 14.73 -3.52 -22.14
N LEU A 17 15.56 -2.67 -21.56
CA LEU A 17 15.54 -2.34 -20.16
C LEU A 17 14.12 -1.83 -19.91
N ALA A 18 13.19 -2.75 -19.72
CA ALA A 18 11.97 -2.51 -18.99
C ALA A 18 12.42 -2.23 -17.56
N THR A 19 12.97 -1.03 -17.37
CA THR A 19 12.86 -0.36 -16.08
C THR A 19 11.36 -0.30 -15.86
N GLU A 20 10.84 -1.20 -15.04
CA GLU A 20 9.61 -0.96 -14.32
C GLU A 20 9.87 0.32 -13.53
N ALA A 21 9.67 1.47 -14.18
CA ALA A 21 9.65 2.75 -13.54
C ALA A 21 8.46 2.66 -12.60
N ARG A 22 8.73 2.25 -11.36
CA ARG A 22 7.80 2.40 -10.25
C ARG A 22 7.57 3.89 -10.18
N ALA A 23 6.40 4.31 -10.63
CA ALA A 23 5.99 5.67 -10.41
C ALA A 23 5.81 5.83 -8.90
N ASP A 24 6.67 6.63 -8.29
CA ASP A 24 6.54 6.92 -6.88
C ASP A 24 5.29 7.77 -6.66
N SER A 25 4.48 7.40 -5.68
CA SER A 25 3.31 8.17 -5.35
C SER A 25 3.75 9.47 -4.66
N ARG A 26 3.48 10.60 -5.32
CA ARG A 26 3.67 11.95 -4.74
C ARG A 26 2.90 12.10 -3.42
N ALA A 27 1.73 11.46 -3.33
CA ALA A 27 0.93 11.45 -2.11
C ALA A 27 1.66 10.77 -0.96
N VAL A 28 2.22 9.57 -1.17
CA VAL A 28 2.98 8.85 -0.13
C VAL A 28 4.21 9.63 0.29
N THR A 29 4.94 10.19 -0.68
CA THR A 29 6.12 11.04 -0.41
C THR A 29 5.76 12.26 0.43
N THR A 30 4.60 12.87 0.19
CA THR A 30 4.05 13.98 0.99
C THR A 30 3.67 13.54 2.41
N LEU A 31 3.11 12.34 2.56
CA LEU A 31 2.62 11.82 3.84
C LEU A 31 3.74 11.39 4.79
N GLY A 32 4.92 11.04 4.31
CA GLY A 32 6.04 10.72 5.17
C GLY A 32 7.21 10.02 4.47
N THR A 33 8.40 10.28 4.97
CA THR A 33 9.63 9.59 4.54
C THR A 33 9.62 8.16 5.06
N GLY A 34 9.93 7.18 4.21
CA GLY A 34 10.03 5.77 4.60
C GLY A 34 8.69 5.00 4.61
N LEU A 35 7.59 5.64 4.17
CA LEU A 35 6.35 4.93 3.92
C LEU A 35 6.49 4.03 2.68
N PRO A 36 5.90 2.82 2.69
CA PRO A 36 5.97 1.93 1.54
C PRO A 36 5.09 2.45 0.39
N GLN A 37 5.63 2.40 -0.83
CA GLN A 37 4.94 2.81 -2.04
C GLN A 37 3.95 1.73 -2.52
N PRO A 38 2.75 2.09 -2.99
CA PRO A 38 1.89 1.16 -3.72
C PRO A 38 2.66 0.49 -4.86
N GLY A 39 2.48 -0.82 -5.04
CA GLY A 39 3.27 -1.65 -5.94
C GLY A 39 4.57 -2.22 -5.35
N ALA A 40 4.99 -1.80 -4.15
CA ALA A 40 6.12 -2.42 -3.44
C ALA A 40 5.88 -3.93 -3.20
N SER A 41 6.94 -4.73 -3.20
CA SER A 41 6.80 -6.16 -2.89
C SER A 41 6.53 -6.37 -1.40
N PHE A 42 5.81 -7.43 -1.07
CA PHE A 42 5.55 -7.79 0.32
C PHE A 42 6.83 -7.98 1.15
N GLU A 43 7.85 -8.62 0.59
CA GLU A 43 9.13 -8.85 1.27
C GLU A 43 9.90 -7.55 1.51
N ASP A 44 9.90 -6.62 0.55
CA ASP A 44 10.53 -5.29 0.73
C ASP A 44 9.87 -4.53 1.88
N VAL A 45 8.53 -4.55 1.95
CA VAL A 45 7.79 -3.84 3.00
C VAL A 45 7.91 -4.55 4.34
N ARG A 46 8.04 -5.88 4.37
CA ARG A 46 8.38 -6.66 5.58
C ARG A 46 9.72 -6.27 6.16
N GLY A 47 10.70 -5.96 5.30
CA GLY A 47 12.02 -5.50 5.69
C GLY A 47 12.10 -4.02 6.06
N MET A 48 10.99 -3.27 6.07
CA MET A 48 11.02 -1.85 6.40
C MET A 48 11.48 -1.61 7.83
N THR A 49 12.26 -0.56 8.04
CA THR A 49 12.69 -0.14 9.38
C THR A 49 11.52 0.48 10.12
N LEU A 50 11.19 -0.07 11.29
CA LEU A 50 10.21 0.47 12.23
C LEU A 50 10.91 0.91 13.51
N ALA A 51 10.23 1.70 14.34
CA ALA A 51 10.75 2.08 15.64
C ALA A 51 11.00 0.85 16.54
N ASP A 52 11.89 0.99 17.52
CA ASP A 52 12.30 -0.12 18.38
C ASP A 52 11.12 -0.90 18.97
N GLY A 53 11.16 -2.21 18.82
CA GLY A 53 10.12 -3.13 19.28
C GLY A 53 8.87 -3.21 18.38
N GLN A 54 8.65 -2.26 17.46
CA GLN A 54 7.53 -2.33 16.54
C GLN A 54 7.75 -3.40 15.46
N ARG A 55 6.66 -4.02 15.02
CA ARG A 55 6.67 -5.05 13.97
C ARG A 55 5.49 -4.86 13.03
N LEU A 56 5.72 -5.15 11.75
CA LEU A 56 4.66 -5.33 10.78
C LEU A 56 4.08 -6.74 10.94
N ILE A 57 2.81 -6.83 11.33
CA ILE A 57 2.11 -8.09 11.56
C ILE A 57 0.97 -8.20 10.56
N CYS A 58 0.84 -9.34 9.90
CA CYS A 58 -0.17 -9.62 8.90
C CYS A 58 -1.18 -10.66 9.36
N ASP A 59 -2.41 -10.60 8.85
CA ASP A 59 -3.50 -11.55 9.12
C ASP A 59 -3.13 -13.01 8.81
N SER A 60 -2.20 -13.20 7.88
CA SER A 60 -1.69 -14.49 7.40
C SER A 60 -0.42 -14.99 8.13
N ASP A 61 0.10 -14.25 9.12
CA ASP A 61 1.26 -14.72 9.88
C ASP A 61 0.92 -15.97 10.70
N PRO A 62 1.76 -17.02 10.64
CA PRO A 62 1.56 -18.23 11.45
C PRO A 62 1.79 -17.95 12.94
N ASP A 63 2.77 -17.11 13.26
CA ASP A 63 3.21 -16.82 14.63
C ASP A 63 2.78 -15.42 15.09
N LYS A 64 1.52 -15.06 14.85
CA LYS A 64 0.97 -13.77 15.32
C LYS A 64 1.00 -13.72 16.85
N PRO A 65 1.57 -12.66 17.45
CA PRO A 65 1.44 -12.46 18.88
C PRO A 65 -0.02 -12.19 19.26
N ARG A 66 -0.32 -12.33 20.55
CA ARG A 66 -1.65 -12.04 21.07
C ARG A 66 -1.92 -10.54 20.98
N LEU A 67 -2.87 -10.15 20.14
CA LEU A 67 -3.24 -8.74 19.98
C LEU A 67 -4.23 -8.31 21.08
N GLU A 68 -4.10 -7.09 21.58
CA GLU A 68 -5.09 -6.48 22.49
C GLU A 68 -6.47 -6.39 21.85
N GLN A 69 -6.50 -6.13 20.55
CA GLN A 69 -7.71 -5.98 19.75
C GLN A 69 -7.60 -6.88 18.50
N PRO A 70 -7.87 -8.19 18.62
CA PRO A 70 -7.65 -9.16 17.53
C PRO A 70 -8.53 -8.88 16.31
N LYS A 71 -9.71 -8.29 16.51
CA LYS A 71 -10.68 -7.95 15.46
C LYS A 71 -10.14 -7.03 14.37
N PHE A 72 -9.05 -6.33 14.66
CA PHE A 72 -8.33 -5.51 13.69
C PHE A 72 -7.71 -6.32 12.56
N MET A 73 -7.38 -7.59 12.80
CA MET A 73 -6.77 -8.48 11.82
C MET A 73 -7.75 -9.54 11.30
N ASP A 74 -9.04 -9.45 11.65
CA ASP A 74 -10.04 -10.38 11.15
C ASP A 74 -10.28 -10.10 9.65
N PRO A 75 -10.29 -11.14 8.80
CA PRO A 75 -10.65 -10.97 7.41
C PRO A 75 -12.14 -10.55 7.31
N PRO A 76 -12.48 -9.52 6.53
CA PRO A 76 -13.84 -9.03 6.35
C PRO A 76 -14.73 -9.99 5.54
N SER A 77 -14.19 -11.10 5.03
CA SER A 77 -15.00 -12.14 4.38
C SER A 77 -14.39 -13.53 4.57
N ALA A 78 -15.24 -14.56 4.62
CA ALA A 78 -14.85 -15.97 4.69
C ALA A 78 -14.16 -16.49 3.41
N ARG A 79 -14.10 -15.71 2.33
CA ARG A 79 -13.21 -15.98 1.19
C ARG A 79 -11.79 -15.69 1.68
N GLY A 80 -11.11 -16.75 2.11
CA GLY A 80 -9.91 -16.70 2.94
C GLY A 80 -8.73 -15.84 2.40
N PRO A 81 -7.64 -15.75 3.19
CA PRO A 81 -6.48 -14.88 2.97
C PRO A 81 -5.66 -15.19 1.70
N VAL A 82 -6.12 -16.09 0.84
CA VAL A 82 -5.32 -16.70 -0.23
C VAL A 82 -4.72 -15.65 -1.17
N ARG A 83 -5.46 -14.56 -1.45
CA ARG A 83 -5.04 -13.53 -2.42
C ARG A 83 -4.92 -12.12 -1.84
N ILE A 84 -5.24 -11.94 -0.56
CA ILE A 84 -5.17 -10.64 0.11
C ILE A 84 -4.53 -10.84 1.47
N ARG A 85 -3.49 -10.06 1.76
CA ARG A 85 -2.89 -9.98 3.09
C ARG A 85 -3.13 -8.59 3.66
N ARG A 86 -3.64 -8.53 4.88
CA ARG A 86 -3.77 -7.28 5.63
C ARG A 86 -2.70 -7.23 6.66
N CYS A 87 -1.99 -6.12 6.74
CA CYS A 87 -0.93 -5.93 7.72
C CYS A 87 -1.12 -4.60 8.43
N ALA A 88 -0.69 -4.54 9.67
CA ALA A 88 -0.59 -3.30 10.42
C ALA A 88 0.66 -3.31 11.29
N VAL A 89 1.07 -2.12 11.72
CA VAL A 89 2.18 -1.98 12.66
C VAL A 89 1.66 -2.18 14.07
N PHE A 90 2.34 -3.04 14.84
CA PHE A 90 2.05 -3.29 16.25
C PHE A 90 3.29 -3.03 17.10
N ALA A 91 3.06 -2.68 18.36
CA ALA A 91 4.09 -2.47 19.36
C ALA A 91 3.80 -3.36 20.59
N PRO A 92 4.82 -3.63 21.42
CA PRO A 92 4.60 -4.23 22.74
C PRO A 92 3.59 -3.42 23.56
N GLY A 93 2.61 -4.11 24.13
CA GLY A 93 1.60 -3.58 25.03
C GLY A 93 1.81 -4.06 26.45
N GLU A 94 0.72 -4.20 27.20
CA GLU A 94 0.79 -4.72 28.58
C GLU A 94 0.89 -6.24 28.63
N GLY A 95 1.92 -6.73 29.33
CA GLY A 95 2.24 -8.15 29.44
C GLY A 95 2.61 -8.73 28.07
N GLU A 96 2.05 -9.89 27.73
CA GLU A 96 2.30 -10.59 26.46
C GLU A 96 1.42 -10.08 25.29
N ARG A 97 0.67 -8.98 25.48
CA ARG A 97 -0.23 -8.47 24.47
C ARG A 97 0.42 -7.38 23.62
N TRP A 98 0.08 -7.37 22.34
CA TRP A 98 0.54 -6.38 21.38
C TRP A 98 -0.58 -5.42 21.03
N ARG A 99 -0.26 -4.14 20.97
CA ARG A 99 -1.20 -3.05 20.66
C ARG A 99 -0.87 -2.41 19.33
N LEU A 100 -1.83 -1.69 18.73
CA LEU A 100 -1.57 -0.96 17.50
C LEU A 100 -0.42 0.04 17.72
N GLY A 101 0.60 -0.10 16.88
CA GLY A 101 1.74 0.80 16.84
C GLY A 101 1.40 2.08 16.09
N HIS A 102 2.24 3.08 16.29
CA HIS A 102 2.15 4.35 15.58
C HIS A 102 3.47 4.61 14.88
N ILE A 103 3.38 5.05 13.64
CA ILE A 103 4.52 5.49 12.85
C ILE A 103 4.49 7.01 12.67
N PRO A 104 5.65 7.66 12.51
CA PRO A 104 5.68 9.08 12.16
C PRO A 104 5.08 9.31 10.77
N SER A 105 4.28 10.37 10.63
CA SER A 105 3.77 10.86 9.36
C SER A 105 3.59 12.38 9.41
N LEU A 106 3.22 12.98 8.27
CA LEU A 106 2.84 14.39 8.17
C LEU A 106 1.71 14.76 9.16
N ALA A 107 0.80 13.82 9.44
CA ALA A 107 -0.33 13.98 10.34
C ALA A 107 0.06 13.85 11.83
N GLY A 108 1.34 13.62 12.15
CA GLY A 108 1.79 13.19 13.47
C GLY A 108 1.79 11.66 13.61
N PRO A 109 1.87 11.12 14.84
CA PRO A 109 1.81 9.68 15.08
C PRO A 109 0.54 9.07 14.49
N SER A 110 0.70 8.10 13.59
CA SER A 110 -0.40 7.53 12.80
C SER A 110 -0.39 6.01 12.83
N ARG A 111 -1.57 5.38 12.86
CA ARG A 111 -1.68 3.93 12.73
C ARG A 111 -1.57 3.56 11.26
N LEU A 112 -0.63 2.68 10.92
CA LEU A 112 -0.40 2.23 9.54
C LEU A 112 -1.12 0.91 9.27
N TRP A 113 -1.88 0.89 8.18
CA TRP A 113 -2.54 -0.27 7.62
C TRP A 113 -2.10 -0.48 6.18
N LEU A 114 -1.85 -1.73 5.82
CA LEU A 114 -1.38 -2.12 4.51
C LEU A 114 -2.25 -3.25 3.99
N VAL A 115 -2.62 -3.17 2.71
CA VAL A 115 -3.34 -4.24 2.01
C VAL A 115 -2.49 -4.67 0.83
N PHE A 116 -2.07 -5.92 0.86
CA PHE A 116 -1.36 -6.56 -0.24
C PHE A 116 -2.29 -7.47 -1.02
N VAL A 117 -2.09 -7.54 -2.32
CA VAL A 117 -2.80 -8.44 -3.22
C VAL A 117 -1.82 -9.34 -3.95
N GLU A 118 -2.23 -10.59 -4.17
CA GLU A 118 -1.48 -11.50 -5.03
C GLU A 118 -1.54 -11.02 -6.49
N GLN A 119 -0.37 -10.89 -7.12
CA GLN A 119 -0.22 -10.51 -8.52
C GLN A 119 0.38 -11.67 -9.31
N GLY A 120 -0.40 -12.22 -10.25
CA GLY A 120 0.01 -13.33 -11.10
C GLY A 120 -0.12 -14.70 -10.44
N ILE A 121 0.58 -15.69 -10.99
CA ILE A 121 0.64 -17.06 -10.47
C ILE A 121 1.95 -17.20 -9.67
N GLY A 122 1.86 -17.68 -8.43
CA GLY A 122 3.04 -18.00 -7.63
C GLY A 122 3.19 -17.23 -6.31
N GLY A 123 2.10 -16.73 -5.71
CA GLY A 123 2.12 -16.20 -4.35
C GLY A 123 2.89 -14.89 -4.18
N ARG A 124 3.08 -14.11 -5.25
CA ARG A 124 3.76 -12.82 -5.19
C ARG A 124 2.80 -11.72 -4.78
N PHE A 125 3.03 -11.11 -3.63
CA PHE A 125 2.17 -10.06 -3.09
C PHE A 125 2.74 -8.66 -3.36
N ARG A 126 1.88 -7.75 -3.82
CA ARG A 126 2.19 -6.32 -4.00
C ARG A 126 1.30 -5.45 -3.14
N LEU A 127 1.84 -4.35 -2.65
CA LEU A 127 1.08 -3.38 -1.86
C LEU A 127 0.03 -2.71 -2.76
N ALA A 128 -1.25 -3.03 -2.55
CA ALA A 128 -2.35 -2.42 -3.29
C ALA A 128 -2.80 -1.10 -2.66
N GLN A 129 -2.73 -1.00 -1.33
CA GLN A 129 -3.20 0.17 -0.59
C GLN A 129 -2.44 0.33 0.72
N LEU A 130 -2.01 1.54 1.01
CA LEU A 130 -1.60 2.00 2.33
C LEU A 130 -2.70 2.89 2.92
N SER A 131 -2.90 2.83 4.23
CA SER A 131 -3.80 3.74 4.94
C SER A 131 -3.20 4.19 6.27
N LEU A 132 -3.19 5.50 6.49
CA LEU A 132 -2.77 6.13 7.73
C LEU A 132 -4.00 6.63 8.47
N TRP A 133 -4.15 6.25 9.73
CA TRP A 133 -5.18 6.79 10.61
C TRP A 133 -4.55 7.73 11.64
N ALA A 134 -5.03 8.96 11.68
CA ALA A 134 -4.47 10.03 12.49
C ALA A 134 -5.57 10.85 13.18
N LYS A 135 -5.17 11.72 14.12
CA LYS A 135 -6.08 12.59 14.86
C LYS A 135 -6.64 13.70 13.98
N ARG A 136 -7.94 13.97 14.13
CA ARG A 136 -8.69 14.94 13.30
C ARG A 136 -8.08 16.34 13.26
N GLU A 137 -7.42 16.77 14.32
CA GLU A 137 -6.72 18.06 14.40
C GLU A 137 -5.67 18.26 13.28
N SER A 138 -5.12 17.17 12.74
CA SER A 138 -4.16 17.22 11.63
C SER A 138 -4.79 17.23 10.24
N TRP A 139 -6.12 17.17 10.12
CA TRP A 139 -6.83 17.09 8.84
C TRP A 139 -6.44 18.23 7.88
N ASP A 140 -6.59 19.49 8.30
CA ASP A 140 -6.35 20.65 7.44
C ASP A 140 -4.90 20.74 6.97
N LYS A 141 -3.95 20.38 7.85
CA LYS A 141 -2.53 20.35 7.52
C LYS A 141 -2.25 19.35 6.40
N VAL A 142 -2.81 18.14 6.52
CA VAL A 142 -2.60 17.07 5.54
C VAL A 142 -3.33 17.37 4.24
N ALA A 143 -4.58 17.84 4.31
CA ALA A 143 -5.38 18.23 3.17
C ALA A 143 -4.69 19.32 2.34
N ARG A 144 -4.16 20.36 3.00
CA ARG A 144 -3.41 21.42 2.34
C ARG A 144 -2.16 20.88 1.65
N SER A 145 -1.34 20.10 2.36
CA SER A 145 -0.08 19.59 1.80
C SER A 145 -0.31 18.64 0.60
N LEU A 146 -1.35 17.81 0.67
CA LEU A 146 -1.74 16.96 -0.46
C LEU A 146 -2.32 17.79 -1.61
N GLY A 147 -3.10 18.83 -1.34
CA GLY A 147 -3.57 19.77 -2.35
C GLY A 147 -2.42 20.48 -3.06
N ASP A 148 -1.40 20.92 -2.33
CA ASP A 148 -0.21 21.56 -2.91
C ASP A 148 0.59 20.57 -3.78
N SER A 149 0.67 19.29 -3.38
CA SER A 149 1.43 18.27 -4.11
C SER A 149 0.68 17.65 -5.30
N LEU A 150 -0.64 17.52 -5.21
CA LEU A 150 -1.47 16.76 -6.16
C LEU A 150 -2.37 17.66 -7.00
N GLY A 151 -2.54 18.92 -6.61
CA GLY A 151 -3.48 19.86 -7.23
C GLY A 151 -4.88 19.78 -6.63
N ALA A 152 -5.85 20.33 -7.36
CA ALA A 152 -7.25 20.36 -6.93
C ALA A 152 -7.84 18.94 -6.89
N GLY A 153 -8.31 18.52 -5.72
CA GLY A 153 -9.04 17.28 -5.52
C GLY A 153 -10.55 17.47 -5.62
N MET A 154 -11.29 16.37 -5.71
CA MET A 154 -12.73 16.35 -5.50
C MET A 154 -13.02 16.40 -4.00
N ALA A 155 -13.87 17.33 -3.57
CA ALA A 155 -14.15 17.57 -2.15
C ALA A 155 -15.64 17.46 -1.82
N THR A 156 -15.93 16.86 -0.67
CA THR A 156 -17.20 16.98 0.06
C THR A 156 -16.89 17.30 1.52
N ASP A 157 -17.91 17.50 2.36
CA ASP A 157 -17.75 17.89 3.77
C ASP A 157 -16.85 16.96 4.60
N ARG A 158 -16.73 15.68 4.21
CA ARG A 158 -15.99 14.65 4.99
C ARG A 158 -15.06 13.79 4.13
N LEU A 159 -14.88 14.14 2.87
CA LEU A 159 -14.12 13.37 1.89
C LEU A 159 -13.31 14.31 1.00
N LEU A 160 -12.04 14.01 0.83
CA LEU A 160 -11.20 14.58 -0.23
C LEU A 160 -10.63 13.44 -1.05
N SER A 161 -10.66 13.56 -2.37
CA SER A 161 -10.12 12.54 -3.27
C SER A 161 -9.31 13.16 -4.40
N TRP A 162 -8.18 12.53 -4.68
CA TRP A 162 -7.31 12.81 -5.83
C TRP A 162 -7.07 11.51 -6.57
N GLN A 163 -7.03 11.59 -7.88
CA GLN A 163 -6.77 10.43 -8.72
C GLN A 163 -5.91 10.84 -9.91
N ASP A 164 -4.89 10.04 -10.21
CA ASP A 164 -4.16 10.06 -11.47
C ASP A 164 -4.30 8.71 -12.20
N ASP A 165 -3.49 8.47 -13.23
CA ASP A 165 -3.57 7.24 -14.03
C ASP A 165 -3.21 5.97 -13.25
N GLN A 166 -2.48 6.10 -12.14
CA GLN A 166 -1.91 4.97 -11.40
C GLN A 166 -2.42 4.88 -9.97
N PHE A 167 -2.66 6.02 -9.31
CA PHE A 167 -2.96 6.10 -7.90
C PHE A 167 -4.27 6.84 -7.61
N GLU A 168 -4.97 6.34 -6.60
CA GLU A 168 -6.07 7.02 -5.95
C GLU A 168 -5.65 7.35 -4.53
N THR A 169 -5.78 8.62 -4.14
CA THR A 169 -5.57 9.12 -2.77
C THR A 169 -6.88 9.64 -2.23
N THR A 170 -7.30 9.14 -1.07
CA THR A 170 -8.56 9.53 -0.45
C THR A 170 -8.33 9.84 1.02
N MET A 171 -8.80 11.00 1.47
CA MET A 171 -8.92 11.35 2.88
C MET A 171 -10.38 11.30 3.28
N PHE A 172 -10.71 10.67 4.42
CA PHE A 172 -12.09 10.62 4.91
C PHE A 172 -12.17 10.58 6.43
N MET A 173 -13.28 11.07 6.98
CA MET A 173 -13.63 10.96 8.39
C MET A 173 -14.68 9.88 8.60
N ASP A 174 -14.33 8.79 9.29
CA ASP A 174 -15.25 7.70 9.62
C ASP A 174 -16.23 8.14 10.74
N GLU A 175 -17.52 7.87 10.57
CA GLU A 175 -18.54 8.16 11.60
C GLU A 175 -18.32 7.42 12.90
N LYS A 176 -17.76 6.21 12.82
CA LYS A 176 -17.43 5.40 13.99
C LYS A 176 -16.28 5.98 14.81
N TYR A 177 -15.42 6.78 14.18
CA TYR A 177 -14.23 7.36 14.79
C TYR A 177 -14.16 8.87 14.48
N PRO A 178 -15.08 9.68 15.02
CA PRO A 178 -15.23 11.10 14.63
C PRO A 178 -14.04 11.98 15.01
N ASP A 179 -13.18 11.51 15.91
CA ASP A 179 -11.96 12.18 16.36
C ASP A 179 -10.73 11.80 15.51
N GLU A 180 -10.93 10.96 14.50
CA GLU A 180 -9.89 10.47 13.62
C GLU A 180 -10.28 10.67 12.16
N PHE A 181 -9.27 10.65 11.31
CA PHE A 181 -9.44 10.56 9.87
C PHE A 181 -8.46 9.54 9.32
N ALA A 182 -8.77 9.03 8.14
CA ALA A 182 -7.90 8.15 7.40
C ALA A 182 -7.44 8.85 6.12
N VAL A 183 -6.17 8.64 5.75
CA VAL A 183 -5.67 8.88 4.40
C VAL A 183 -5.28 7.55 3.79
N SER A 184 -5.89 7.21 2.66
CA SER A 184 -5.63 6.00 1.90
C SER A 184 -4.96 6.37 0.58
N VAL A 185 -3.86 5.70 0.24
CA VAL A 185 -3.25 5.79 -1.09
C VAL A 185 -3.18 4.38 -1.66
N GLY A 186 -3.67 4.17 -2.88
CA GLY A 186 -3.64 2.85 -3.50
C GLY A 186 -3.40 2.86 -5.01
N ASP A 187 -2.80 1.79 -5.50
CA ASP A 187 -2.63 1.54 -6.93
C ASP A 187 -3.98 1.07 -7.51
N ILE A 188 -4.49 1.80 -8.49
CA ILE A 188 -5.80 1.58 -9.10
C ILE A 188 -5.89 0.19 -9.73
N ARG A 189 -4.82 -0.28 -10.38
CA ARG A 189 -4.79 -1.58 -11.07
C ARG A 189 -4.78 -2.72 -10.06
N LEU A 190 -3.97 -2.61 -9.01
CA LEU A 190 -3.91 -3.63 -7.95
C LEU A 190 -5.21 -3.68 -7.13
N ARG A 191 -5.84 -2.54 -6.85
CA ARG A 191 -7.14 -2.51 -6.14
C ARG A 191 -8.28 -3.13 -6.96
N ARG A 192 -8.23 -3.07 -8.30
CA ARG A 192 -9.18 -3.82 -9.14
C ARG A 192 -9.08 -5.34 -8.92
N LEU A 193 -7.89 -5.87 -8.65
CA LEU A 193 -7.71 -7.29 -8.33
C LEU A 193 -8.40 -7.70 -7.02
N MET A 194 -8.58 -6.76 -6.08
CA MET A 194 -9.35 -7.01 -4.86
C MET A 194 -10.85 -7.19 -5.12
N ARG A 195 -11.36 -6.56 -6.19
CA ARG A 195 -12.79 -6.56 -6.53
C ARG A 195 -13.17 -7.66 -7.51
N SER A 196 -12.23 -8.18 -8.29
CA SER A 196 -12.51 -9.26 -9.24
C SER A 196 -12.87 -10.53 -8.45
N PRO A 197 -14.08 -11.09 -8.62
CA PRO A 197 -14.28 -12.50 -8.34
C PRO A 197 -13.25 -13.22 -9.20
N GLY A 198 -12.46 -14.11 -8.61
CA GLY A 198 -11.66 -15.01 -9.43
C GLY A 198 -12.60 -15.67 -10.42
N THR A 199 -12.40 -15.44 -11.71
CA THR A 199 -12.91 -16.33 -12.75
C THR A 199 -12.26 -17.67 -12.48
N ILE A 200 -12.93 -18.48 -11.65
CA ILE A 200 -12.75 -19.92 -11.66
C ILE A 200 -13.29 -20.32 -13.02
N GLN A 201 -12.44 -20.31 -14.04
CA GLN A 201 -12.67 -21.17 -15.19
C GLN A 201 -12.62 -22.60 -14.61
N ARG A 202 -13.81 -23.13 -14.31
CA ARG A 202 -14.03 -24.56 -14.32
C ARG A 202 -13.80 -24.97 -15.76
N THR A 203 -12.65 -25.54 -16.05
CA THR A 203 -12.49 -26.38 -17.23
C THR A 203 -13.40 -27.59 -16.99
N GLU A 204 -14.39 -27.75 -17.86
CA GLU A 204 -15.21 -28.96 -17.96
C GLU A 204 -14.36 -30.17 -18.34
#